data_AF-A0A9K3LSA6-F1
#
_entry.id   AF-A0A9K3LSA6-F1
#
_cell.length_a   1.000
_cell.length_b   1.000
_cell.length_c   1.000
_cell.angle_alpha   90.00
_cell.angle_beta   90.00
_cell.angle_gamma   90.00
#
_symmetry.space_group_name_H-M   'P 1'
#
loop_
_entity.id
_entity.type
_entity.pdbx_description
1 polymer ?
#
loop_
_entity_poly.entity_id
_entity_poly.type
_entity_poly.pdbx_seq_one_letter_code
_entity_poly.pdbx_strand_id
1 'polypeptide(L)'
;MNDNTIGSLVPIYGIASPDLGCSCEHHAICGSLVHIDMLVRFKKMVVYSEGANRCVIGHVPEKLSEYFHRLEGRIAQVYTIYHLSKDSNRMAFSNKNDGVCHAILVDKGIACDELLDDLVESIASASDGE
;
A
#
# COMPACT_ATOMS: atom_id res chain seq x y z
N MET A 1 -27.38 -5.31 5.13
CA MET A 1 -26.22 -4.88 4.33
C MET A 1 -25.08 -4.80 5.32
N ASN A 2 -24.12 -5.71 5.18
CA ASN A 2 -22.92 -5.78 6.00
C ASN A 2 -21.77 -5.86 4.99
N ASP A 3 -21.32 -4.73 4.42
CA ASP A 3 -20.14 -4.78 3.57
C ASP A 3 -18.91 -4.86 4.46
N ASN A 4 -18.55 -6.10 4.70
CA ASN A 4 -17.32 -6.48 5.33
C ASN A 4 -16.20 -6.26 4.29
N THR A 5 -15.48 -5.15 4.40
CA THR A 5 -14.32 -4.81 3.54
C THR A 5 -13.09 -5.73 3.76
N ILE A 6 -13.32 -6.95 4.27
CA ILE A 6 -12.32 -8.02 4.28
C ILE A 6 -12.21 -8.56 2.86
N GLY A 7 -11.00 -8.78 2.39
CA GLY A 7 -10.74 -9.27 1.04
C GLY A 7 -10.47 -8.16 0.02
N SER A 8 -10.61 -6.89 0.40
CA SER A 8 -10.31 -5.76 -0.47
C SER A 8 -8.82 -5.65 -0.78
N LEU A 9 -8.49 -5.53 -2.08
CA LEU A 9 -7.12 -5.33 -2.57
C LEU A 9 -6.75 -3.85 -2.54
N VAL A 10 -5.72 -3.50 -1.76
CA VAL A 10 -5.19 -2.15 -1.62
C VAL A 10 -3.78 -2.08 -2.22
N PRO A 11 -3.51 -1.14 -3.13
CA PRO A 11 -2.18 -0.96 -3.68
C PRO A 11 -1.32 -0.08 -2.76
N ILE A 12 -0.06 -0.48 -2.57
CA ILE A 12 0.94 0.22 -1.76
C ILE A 12 2.13 0.52 -2.67
N TYR A 13 2.51 1.78 -2.73
CA TYR A 13 3.50 2.36 -3.63
C TYR A 13 4.76 2.76 -2.85
N GLY A 14 5.88 2.92 -3.54
CA GLY A 14 7.13 3.35 -2.93
C GLY A 14 7.71 2.31 -1.97
N ILE A 15 7.36 1.03 -2.09
CA ILE A 15 7.88 -0.01 -1.19
C ILE A 15 9.37 -0.29 -1.38
N ALA A 16 10.02 0.24 -2.42
CA ALA A 16 11.47 0.23 -2.57
C ALA A 16 12.08 1.64 -2.42
N SER A 17 11.27 2.65 -2.09
CA SER A 17 11.73 4.04 -1.94
C SER A 17 12.52 4.23 -0.64
N PRO A 18 13.67 4.92 -0.67
CA PRO A 18 14.40 5.32 0.53
C PRO A 18 13.63 6.36 1.36
N ASP A 19 12.87 7.24 0.68
CA ASP A 19 12.20 8.39 1.30
C ASP A 19 10.79 8.04 1.80
N LEU A 20 10.09 7.16 1.06
CA LEU A 20 8.72 6.72 1.37
C LEU A 20 8.67 5.34 2.05
N GLY A 21 9.81 4.65 2.12
CA GLY A 21 10.03 3.46 2.94
C GLY A 21 10.78 3.78 4.23
N CYS A 22 10.42 4.91 4.87
CA CYS A 22 11.04 5.53 6.05
C CYS A 22 12.24 4.76 6.59
N SER A 23 13.44 5.16 6.15
CA SER A 23 14.72 4.74 6.76
C SER A 23 14.61 4.87 8.28
N CYS A 24 14.71 3.74 8.98
CA CYS A 24 14.86 3.77 10.43
C CYS A 24 16.36 3.75 10.75
N GLU A 25 16.71 3.99 12.02
CA GLU A 25 18.11 3.89 12.48
C GLU A 25 18.75 2.51 12.23
N HIS A 26 17.94 1.49 11.90
CA HIS A 26 18.40 0.13 11.62
C HIS A 26 18.62 -0.15 10.11
N HIS A 27 18.02 0.63 9.19
CA HIS A 27 18.10 0.32 7.75
C HIS A 27 18.12 1.58 6.86
N ALA A 28 18.96 1.54 5.81
CA ALA A 28 19.04 2.59 4.80
C ALA A 28 17.78 2.68 3.92
N ILE A 29 17.08 1.56 3.70
CA ILE A 29 15.80 1.49 2.96
C ILE A 29 14.93 0.43 3.65
N CYS A 30 13.98 0.82 4.52
CA CYS A 30 13.15 -0.17 5.22
C CYS A 30 12.16 -0.87 4.29
N GLY A 31 11.81 -0.24 3.17
CA GLY A 31 10.89 -0.81 2.18
C GLY A 31 11.36 -2.12 1.55
N SER A 32 12.67 -2.35 1.46
CA SER A 32 13.25 -3.59 0.91
C SER A 32 12.85 -4.89 1.65
N LEU A 33 12.19 -4.76 2.81
CA LEU A 33 11.73 -5.86 3.66
C LEU A 33 10.27 -6.28 3.42
N VAL A 34 9.54 -5.66 2.48
CA VAL A 34 8.19 -6.16 2.16
C VAL A 34 8.29 -7.54 1.52
N HIS A 35 7.66 -8.52 2.16
CA HIS A 35 7.54 -9.87 1.64
C HIS A 35 6.07 -10.24 1.43
N ILE A 36 5.82 -11.16 0.50
CA ILE A 36 4.51 -11.82 0.41
C ILE A 36 4.19 -12.45 1.77
N ASP A 37 2.92 -12.41 2.15
CA ASP A 37 2.36 -12.83 3.43
C ASP A 37 2.68 -11.94 4.64
N MET A 38 3.44 -10.85 4.47
CA MET A 38 3.68 -9.88 5.53
C MET A 38 2.41 -9.12 5.91
N LEU A 39 2.15 -8.95 7.20
CA LEU A 39 1.09 -8.08 7.70
C LEU A 39 1.59 -6.64 7.81
N VAL A 40 0.88 -5.71 7.18
CA VAL A 40 1.12 -4.28 7.23
C VAL A 40 -0.05 -3.58 7.92
N ARG A 41 0.22 -2.47 8.60
CA ARG A 41 -0.81 -1.63 9.21
C ARG A 41 -0.75 -0.25 8.60
N PHE A 42 -1.89 0.23 8.11
CA PHE A 42 -1.99 1.60 7.60
C PHE A 42 -1.92 2.59 8.76
N LYS A 43 -1.13 3.66 8.57
CA LYS A 43 -0.98 4.74 9.54
C LYS A 43 -0.84 6.08 8.83
N LYS A 44 -1.57 7.09 9.30
CA LYS A 44 -1.56 8.45 8.78
C LYS A 44 -0.31 9.08 9.34
N MET A 45 0.68 9.21 8.49
CA MET A 45 1.95 9.81 8.85
C MET A 45 2.05 11.13 8.10
N VAL A 46 2.19 12.21 8.85
CA VAL A 46 2.81 13.41 8.30
C VAL A 46 4.31 13.15 8.37
N VAL A 47 4.97 13.11 7.22
CA VAL A 47 6.41 12.85 7.15
C VAL A 47 7.14 14.10 7.69
N TYR A 48 7.52 14.05 8.97
CA TYR A 48 8.41 15.03 9.60
C TYR A 48 9.82 14.44 9.62
N SER A 49 10.76 15.11 8.98
CA SER A 49 12.15 14.65 8.78
C SER A 49 13.03 14.81 10.04
N GLU A 50 12.50 14.60 11.23
CA GLU A 50 13.27 14.68 12.47
C GLU A 50 12.99 13.48 13.38
N GLY A 51 13.86 12.46 13.21
CA GLY A 51 14.44 11.72 14.32
C GLY A 51 13.50 11.19 15.40
N ALA A 52 12.51 10.39 15.01
CA ALA A 52 12.07 9.17 15.71
C ALA A 52 10.66 8.84 15.25
N ASN A 53 10.50 7.90 14.32
CA ASN A 53 9.35 6.98 14.32
C ASN A 53 9.50 5.88 13.26
N ARG A 54 9.51 4.63 13.75
CA ARG A 54 9.15 3.31 13.18
C ARG A 54 9.24 3.14 11.65
N CYS A 55 9.81 2.01 11.20
CA CYS A 55 9.82 1.58 9.80
C CYS A 55 8.42 1.69 9.16
N VAL A 56 8.15 2.78 8.46
CA VAL A 56 6.97 2.94 7.61
C VAL A 56 7.35 2.46 6.23
N ILE A 57 6.48 1.67 5.62
CA ILE A 57 6.78 1.01 4.37
C ILE A 57 5.73 1.38 3.33
N GLY A 58 6.17 2.20 2.37
CA GLY A 58 5.35 2.64 1.26
C GLY A 58 4.21 3.57 1.67
N HIS A 59 3.41 3.95 0.68
CA HIS A 59 2.27 4.82 0.85
C HIS A 59 1.10 4.41 -0.05
N VAL A 60 -0.09 4.86 0.31
CA VAL A 60 -1.26 4.76 -0.54
C VAL A 60 -1.27 5.98 -1.49
N PRO A 61 -1.69 5.85 -2.77
CA PRO A 61 -1.82 6.96 -3.70
C PRO A 61 -2.68 8.10 -3.15
N GLU A 62 -2.35 9.33 -3.53
CA GLU A 62 -3.11 10.53 -3.14
C GLU A 62 -4.58 10.48 -3.59
N LYS A 63 -4.88 9.85 -4.74
CA LYS A 63 -6.26 9.61 -5.18
C LYS A 63 -7.11 8.82 -4.18
N LEU A 64 -6.49 8.09 -3.26
CA LEU A 64 -7.17 7.37 -2.19
C LEU A 64 -7.07 8.09 -0.84
N SER A 65 -6.54 9.31 -0.81
CA SER A 65 -6.37 10.10 0.41
C SER A 65 -7.69 10.38 1.12
N GLU A 66 -8.78 10.54 0.36
CA GLU A 66 -10.12 10.73 0.93
C GLU A 66 -10.58 9.50 1.70
N TYR A 67 -10.19 8.29 1.28
CA TYR A 67 -10.49 7.03 1.98
C TYR A 67 -9.49 6.70 3.08
N PHE A 68 -8.46 7.51 3.29
CA PHE A 68 -7.40 7.20 4.25
C PHE A 68 -7.94 7.07 5.67
N HIS A 69 -8.97 7.86 6.03
CA HIS A 69 -9.65 7.75 7.32
C HIS A 69 -10.29 6.36 7.55
N ARG A 70 -10.61 5.64 6.46
CA ARG A 70 -11.16 4.27 6.49
C ARG A 70 -10.09 3.20 6.49
N LEU A 71 -8.89 3.51 6.00
CA LEU A 71 -7.74 2.61 6.05
C LEU A 71 -6.97 2.74 7.36
N GLU A 72 -7.02 3.89 8.02
CA GLU A 72 -6.22 4.18 9.20
C GLU A 72 -6.35 3.11 10.29
N GLY A 73 -5.22 2.55 10.70
CA GLY A 73 -5.14 1.51 11.73
C GLY A 73 -5.49 0.09 11.25
N ARG A 74 -6.01 -0.08 10.03
CA ARG A 74 -6.37 -1.38 9.45
C ARG A 74 -5.14 -2.21 9.11
N ILE A 75 -5.33 -3.53 9.07
CA ILE A 75 -4.31 -4.53 8.79
C ILE A 75 -4.59 -5.14 7.43
N ALA A 76 -3.56 -5.16 6.58
CA ALA A 76 -3.59 -5.89 5.32
C ALA A 76 -2.44 -6.89 5.26
N GLN A 77 -2.65 -7.99 4.54
CA GLN A 77 -1.62 -8.97 4.23
C GLN A 77 -1.12 -8.73 2.81
N VAL A 78 0.19 -8.58 2.63
CA VAL A 78 0.80 -8.43 1.31
C VAL A 78 0.57 -9.71 0.50
N TYR A 79 -0.08 -9.54 -0.65
CA TYR A 79 -0.49 -10.63 -1.53
C TYR A 79 0.44 -10.78 -2.74
N THR A 80 0.84 -9.67 -3.37
CA THR A 80 1.75 -9.70 -4.52
C THR A 80 2.68 -8.52 -4.52
N ILE A 81 3.91 -8.73 -5.00
CA ILE A 81 4.94 -7.71 -5.17
C ILE A 81 5.26 -7.62 -6.66
N TYR A 82 5.11 -6.43 -7.24
CA TYR A 82 5.08 -6.28 -8.70
C TYR A 82 6.46 -6.51 -9.34
N HIS A 83 7.55 -6.13 -8.68
CA HIS A 83 8.90 -6.38 -9.20
C HIS A 83 9.30 -7.88 -9.20
N LEU A 84 8.55 -8.73 -8.49
CA LEU A 84 8.70 -10.19 -8.51
C LEU A 84 7.74 -10.87 -9.51
N SER A 85 6.89 -10.10 -10.19
CA SER A 85 5.92 -10.61 -11.14
C SER A 85 6.60 -11.06 -12.44
N LYS A 86 6.03 -12.08 -13.10
CA LYS A 86 6.41 -12.47 -14.47
C LYS A 86 5.79 -11.57 -15.55
N ASP A 87 4.83 -10.74 -15.16
CA ASP A 87 4.15 -9.78 -16.03
C ASP A 87 5.02 -8.53 -16.22
N SER A 88 5.43 -8.27 -17.46
CA SER A 88 6.28 -7.14 -17.83
C SER A 88 5.65 -5.78 -17.54
N ASN A 89 4.32 -5.67 -17.64
CA ASN A 89 3.61 -4.42 -17.36
C ASN A 89 3.65 -4.12 -15.87
N ARG A 90 3.45 -5.14 -15.02
CA ARG A 90 3.59 -4.99 -13.57
C ARG A 90 5.02 -4.61 -13.17
N MET A 91 6.03 -5.23 -13.79
CA MET A 91 7.43 -4.88 -13.54
C MET A 91 7.72 -3.43 -13.93
N ALA A 92 7.32 -3.00 -15.13
CA ALA A 92 7.50 -1.62 -15.59
C ALA A 92 6.78 -0.61 -14.68
N PHE A 93 5.54 -0.93 -14.28
CA PHE A 93 4.78 -0.12 -13.33
C PHE A 93 5.46 -0.02 -11.97
N SER A 94 5.99 -1.13 -11.45
CA SER A 94 6.75 -1.15 -10.20
C SER A 94 7.99 -0.27 -10.29
N ASN A 95 8.74 -0.34 -11.39
CA ASN A 95 9.95 0.46 -11.58
C ASN A 95 9.65 1.96 -11.65
N LYS A 96 8.54 2.35 -12.29
CA LYS A 96 8.10 3.75 -12.38
C LYS A 96 7.68 4.36 -11.03
N ASN A 97 7.28 3.52 -10.08
CA ASN A 97 6.68 3.93 -8.80
C ASN A 97 7.54 3.54 -7.59
N ASP A 98 8.85 3.33 -7.79
CA ASP A 98 9.79 2.93 -6.74
C ASP A 98 9.30 1.74 -5.89
N GLY A 99 8.77 0.72 -6.57
CA GLY A 99 8.22 -0.48 -5.96
C GLY A 99 6.72 -0.40 -5.69
N VAL A 100 5.98 -1.42 -6.13
CA VAL A 100 4.54 -1.56 -5.86
C VAL A 100 4.22 -2.95 -5.33
N CYS A 101 3.34 -3.04 -4.34
CA CYS A 101 2.69 -4.29 -3.95
C CYS A 101 1.18 -4.11 -3.81
N HIS A 102 0.45 -5.22 -3.86
CA HIS A 102 -0.93 -5.27 -3.39
C HIS A 102 -0.98 -5.99 -2.06
N ALA A 103 -1.82 -5.49 -1.17
CA ALA A 103 -2.17 -6.12 0.08
C ALA A 103 -3.69 -6.32 0.18
N ILE A 104 -4.12 -7.38 0.86
CA ILE A 104 -5.51 -7.70 1.08
C ILE A 104 -5.88 -7.32 2.51
N LEU A 105 -6.95 -6.55 2.69
CA LEU A 105 -7.47 -6.24 4.02
C LEU A 105 -7.94 -7.53 4.72
N VAL A 106 -7.37 -7.81 5.89
CA VAL A 106 -7.65 -9.03 6.66
C VAL A 106 -8.45 -8.77 7.94
N ASP A 107 -8.57 -7.51 8.35
CA ASP A 107 -9.43 -7.10 9.46
C ASP A 107 -10.79 -6.57 8.99
N LYS A 108 -11.81 -6.72 9.84
CA LYS A 108 -13.20 -6.30 9.58
C LYS A 108 -13.34 -4.79 9.38
N GLY A 109 -12.31 -4.00 9.67
CA GLY A 109 -12.36 -2.55 9.62
C GLY A 109 -13.41 -1.96 10.56
N ILE A 110 -13.72 -0.70 10.31
CA ILE A 110 -14.94 -0.05 10.77
C ILE A 110 -15.97 -0.28 9.65
N ALA A 111 -17.16 -0.79 9.97
CA ALA A 111 -18.19 -1.08 8.97
C ALA A 111 -18.54 0.20 8.18
N CYS A 112 -18.15 0.26 6.90
CA CYS A 112 -18.48 1.34 5.97
C CYS A 112 -18.52 0.77 4.55
N ASP A 113 -19.64 0.97 3.84
CA ASP A 113 -20.07 0.13 2.73
C ASP A 113 -19.40 0.37 1.35
N GLU A 114 -18.64 1.45 1.14
CA GLU A 114 -18.29 1.86 -0.25
C GLU A 114 -16.78 1.96 -0.55
N LEU A 115 -15.91 1.04 -0.09
CA LEU A 115 -14.44 1.17 -0.28
C LEU A 115 -13.88 0.34 -1.44
N LEU A 116 -14.65 -0.68 -1.85
CA LEU A 116 -14.20 -1.71 -2.78
C LEU A 116 -14.34 -1.27 -4.23
N ASP A 117 -15.46 -0.66 -4.57
CA ASP A 117 -15.78 -0.33 -5.96
C ASP A 117 -14.87 0.79 -6.48
N ASP A 118 -14.73 1.88 -5.73
CA ASP A 118 -13.86 3.02 -6.11
C ASP A 118 -12.37 2.63 -6.20
N LEU A 119 -11.93 1.68 -5.38
CA LEU A 119 -10.54 1.21 -5.33
C LEU A 119 -10.22 0.31 -6.52
N VAL A 120 -11.14 -0.59 -6.89
CA VAL A 120 -11.01 -1.47 -8.06
C VAL A 120 -11.04 -0.64 -9.35
N GLU A 121 -11.96 0.31 -9.47
CA GLU A 121 -12.02 1.22 -10.63
C GLU A 121 -10.77 2.11 -10.74
N SER A 122 -10.25 2.58 -9.61
CA SER A 122 -8.99 3.32 -9.55
C SER A 122 -7.78 2.49 -9.98
N ILE A 123 -7.80 1.17 -9.79
CA ILE A 123 -6.72 0.27 -10.22
C ILE A 123 -6.84 -0.02 -11.72
N ALA A 124 -8.05 -0.31 -12.22
CA ALA A 124 -8.29 -0.57 -13.65
C ALA A 124 -7.92 0.63 -14.52
N SER A 125 -8.29 1.84 -14.10
CA SER A 125 -7.93 3.08 -14.80
C SER A 125 -6.43 3.41 -14.77
N ALA A 126 -5.66 2.87 -13.81
CA ALA A 126 -4.21 3.08 -13.74
C ALA A 126 -3.41 2.11 -14.63
N SER A 127 -4.03 1.03 -15.10
CA SER A 127 -3.44 0.07 -16.05
C SER A 127 -3.68 0.44 -17.52
N ASP A 128 -4.65 1.33 -17.81
CA ASP A 128 -5.09 1.65 -19.18
C ASP A 128 -4.57 3.01 -19.70
N GLY A 129 -3.58 3.62 -19.03
CA GLY A 129 -2.92 4.83 -19.51
C GLY A 129 -1.69 4.51 -20.35
N GLU A 130 -1.86 4.56 -21.68
CA GLU A 130 -0.80 4.50 -22.72
C GLU A 130 0.36 5.50 -22.51
#